data_AF-W2CIJ4-F1
#
_entry.id   AF-W2CIJ4-F1
#
_cell.length_a   1.000
_cell.length_b   1.000
_cell.length_c   1.000
_cell.angle_alpha   90.00
_cell.angle_beta   90.00
_cell.angle_gamma   90.00
#
_symmetry.space_group_name_H-M   'P 1'
#
loop_
_entity.id
_entity.type
_entity.pdbx_description
1 polymer ?
#
loop_
_entity_poly.entity_id
_entity_poly.type
_entity_poly.pdbx_seq_one_letter_code
_entity_poly.pdbx_strand_id
1 'polypeptide(L)' 'MLDVAGWPSDRHRIAAVEGVTDTNTVIVTPAPESIGTYGKCGVYAAAQGEGSLTFVCAKQPEESLTVNMLIV' A
#
# COMPACT_ATOMS: atom_id res chain seq x y z
N MET A 1 0.63 6.66 3.90
CA MET A 1 2.09 6.57 3.69
C MET A 1 2.55 5.18 4.08
N LEU A 2 3.45 4.59 3.28
CA LEU A 2 4.07 3.31 3.53
C LEU A 2 5.56 3.56 3.83
N ASP A 3 5.90 3.77 5.10
CA ASP A 3 7.30 3.96 5.52
C ASP A 3 8.15 2.69 5.36
N VAL A 4 9.46 2.81 5.56
CA VAL A 4 10.39 1.68 5.41
C VAL A 4 10.26 0.70 6.59
N ALA A 5 10.02 1.20 7.80
CA ALA A 5 10.08 0.43 9.04
C ALA A 5 8.88 -0.52 9.23
N GLY A 6 7.73 -0.18 8.68
CA GLY A 6 6.52 -1.02 8.77
C GLY A 6 6.41 -2.11 7.70
N TRP A 7 7.46 -2.36 6.90
CA TRP A 7 7.57 -3.57 6.09
C TRP A 7 8.24 -4.67 6.93
N PRO A 8 7.53 -5.75 7.29
CA PRO A 8 8.12 -6.90 7.94
C PRO A 8 8.98 -7.70 6.97
N SER A 9 9.75 -8.64 7.51
CA SER A 9 10.63 -9.53 6.72
C SER A 9 9.88 -10.38 5.68
N ASP A 10 8.58 -10.57 5.88
CA ASP A 10 7.69 -11.30 4.97
C ASP A 10 7.13 -10.45 3.81
N ARG A 11 7.51 -9.16 3.71
CA ARG A 11 7.11 -8.22 2.65
C ARG A 11 5.61 -7.86 2.63
N HIS A 12 4.88 -8.09 3.72
CA HIS A 12 3.47 -7.72 3.85
C HIS A 12 3.29 -6.52 4.78
N ARG A 13 2.70 -5.43 4.29
CA ARG A 13 2.49 -4.24 5.11
C ARG A 13 1.02 -3.94 5.27
N ILE A 14 0.54 -3.92 6.52
CA ILE A 14 -0.83 -3.51 6.84
C ILE A 14 -0.84 -2.01 7.12
N ALA A 15 -1.72 -1.28 6.44
CA ALA A 15 -1.97 0.14 6.67
C ALA A 15 -3.40 0.35 7.13
N ALA A 16 -3.57 1.13 8.20
CA ALA A 16 -4.89 1.60 8.61
C ALA A 16 -5.39 2.64 7.59
N VAL A 17 -6.60 2.43 7.09
CA VAL A 17 -7.25 3.30 6.11
C VAL A 17 -8.71 3.45 6.50
N GLU A 18 -9.08 4.65 6.95
CA GLU A 18 -10.45 4.97 7.28
C GLU A 18 -11.36 4.84 6.06
N GLY A 19 -12.54 4.25 6.27
CA GLY A 19 -13.55 4.06 5.23
C GLY A 19 -13.37 2.84 4.33
N VAL A 20 -12.27 2.09 4.44
CA VAL A 20 -12.13 0.79 3.74
C VAL A 20 -12.97 -0.27 4.46
N THR A 21 -13.69 -1.09 3.69
CA THR A 21 -14.46 -2.23 4.19
C THR A 21 -14.01 -3.50 3.46
N ASP A 22 -14.59 -4.64 3.80
CA ASP A 22 -14.41 -5.89 3.06
C ASP A 22 -15.07 -5.93 1.68
N THR A 23 -15.89 -4.93 1.35
CA THR A 23 -16.84 -4.97 0.22
C THR A 23 -16.77 -3.75 -0.71
N ASN A 24 -16.23 -2.62 -0.26
CA ASN A 24 -16.13 -1.44 -1.11
C ASN A 24 -15.03 -1.58 -2.17
N THR A 25 -15.11 -0.77 -3.23
CA THR A 25 -14.08 -0.79 -4.26
C THR A 25 -13.00 0.22 -3.91
N VAL A 26 -11.76 -0.24 -3.80
CA VAL A 26 -10.61 0.61 -3.51
C VAL A 26 -9.69 0.69 -4.72
N ILE A 27 -9.46 1.91 -5.21
CA ILE A 27 -8.48 2.20 -6.26
C ILE A 27 -7.25 2.80 -5.58
N VAL A 28 -6.11 2.13 -5.72
CA VAL A 28 -4.84 2.54 -5.14
C VAL A 28 -3.90 3.01 -6.24
N THR A 29 -3.31 4.18 -6.07
CA THR A 29 -2.33 4.73 -7.00
C THR A 29 -1.16 5.34 -6.22
N PRO A 30 0.10 5.20 -6.66
CA PRO A 30 1.20 5.91 -6.04
C PRO A 30 1.11 7.42 -6.33
N ALA A 31 1.62 8.25 -5.42
CA ALA A 31 1.85 9.66 -5.71
C ALA A 31 2.94 9.83 -6.79
N PRO A 32 2.98 10.96 -7.52
CA PRO A 32 3.94 11.16 -8.62
C PRO A 32 5.39 10.95 -8.22
N GLU A 33 5.80 11.38 -7.03
CA GLU A 33 7.14 11.21 -6.49
C GLU A 33 7.46 9.75 -6.13
N SER A 34 6.45 8.93 -5.86
CA SER A 34 6.59 7.52 -5.46
C SER A 34 6.43 6.53 -6.60
N ILE A 35 5.93 6.94 -7.78
CA ILE A 35 5.54 6.03 -8.87
C ILE A 35 6.69 5.13 -9.34
N GLY A 36 7.90 5.69 -9.44
CA GLY A 36 9.07 4.96 -9.92
C GLY A 36 9.48 3.85 -8.95
N THR A 37 9.60 4.16 -7.67
CA THR A 37 10.00 3.19 -6.64
C THR A 37 8.89 2.20 -6.34
N TYR A 38 7.64 2.65 -6.27
CA TYR A 38 6.47 1.78 -6.10
C TYR A 38 6.41 0.69 -7.18
N GLY A 39 6.60 1.07 -8.45
CA GLY A 39 6.65 0.13 -9.57
C GLY A 39 7.88 -0.79 -9.54
N LYS A 40 9.08 -0.26 -9.30
CA LYS A 40 10.33 -1.06 -9.20
C LYS A 40 10.30 -2.08 -8.07
N CYS A 41 9.65 -1.73 -6.96
CA CYS A 41 9.47 -2.61 -5.81
C CYS A 41 8.31 -3.60 -6.00
N GLY A 42 7.51 -3.47 -7.07
CA GLY A 42 6.35 -4.30 -7.33
C GLY A 42 5.33 -4.23 -6.18
N VAL A 43 5.07 -3.02 -5.67
CA VAL A 43 4.10 -2.83 -4.60
C VAL A 43 2.68 -2.90 -5.16
N TYR A 44 1.77 -3.60 -4.48
CA TYR A 44 0.34 -3.60 -4.79
C TYR A 44 -0.50 -3.86 -3.54
N ALA A 45 -1.78 -3.46 -3.56
CA ALA A 45 -2.74 -3.80 -2.52
C ALA A 45 -3.26 -5.23 -2.77
N ALA A 46 -2.95 -6.15 -1.85
CA ALA A 46 -3.24 -7.58 -1.99
C ALA A 46 -4.54 -8.00 -1.30
N ALA A 47 -4.96 -7.28 -0.26
CA ALA A 47 -6.20 -7.53 0.45
C ALA A 47 -6.71 -6.26 1.14
N GLN A 48 -8.00 -6.25 1.46
CA GLN A 48 -8.66 -5.22 2.25
C GLN A 48 -9.50 -5.85 3.36
N GLY A 49 -9.74 -5.09 4.42
CA GLY A 49 -10.65 -5.43 5.50
C GLY A 49 -11.15 -4.16 6.18
N GLU A 50 -12.05 -4.30 7.15
CA GLU A 50 -12.56 -3.15 7.91
C GLU A 50 -11.42 -2.26 8.43
N GLY A 51 -11.41 -1.02 7.97
CA GLY A 51 -10.41 0.00 8.30
C GLY A 51 -8.98 -0.29 7.86
N SER A 52 -8.71 -1.24 6.94
CA SER A 52 -7.34 -1.64 6.61
C SER A 52 -7.11 -2.12 5.17
N LEU A 53 -5.89 -1.90 4.69
CA LEU A 53 -5.36 -2.45 3.45
C LEU A 53 -4.04 -3.18 3.71
N THR A 54 -3.91 -4.36 3.13
CA THR A 54 -2.67 -5.13 3.11
C THR A 54 -1.96 -4.91 1.79
N PHE A 55 -0.74 -4.39 1.86
CA PHE A 55 0.16 -4.21 0.73
C PHE A 55 1.19 -5.33 0.69
N VAL A 56 1.60 -5.72 -0.51
CA VAL A 56 2.69 -6.67 -0.76
C VAL A 56 3.70 -6.02 -1.68
N CYS A 57 4.97 -6.38 -1.54
CA CYS A 57 6.03 -5.97 -2.46
C CYS A 57 6.90 -7.14 -2.93
N ALA A 58 7.37 -7.06 -4.17
CA ALA A 58 8.35 -8.01 -4.71
C ALA A 58 9.77 -7.71 -4.19
N LYS A 59 10.12 -6.43 -4.03
CA LYS A 59 11.34 -5.95 -3.36
C LYS A 59 10.95 -4.92 -2.30
N GLN A 60 11.49 -5.05 -1.09
CA GLN A 60 11.24 -4.07 -0.02
C GLN A 60 11.72 -2.66 -0.46
N PRO A 61 10.86 -1.63 -0.34
CA PRO A 61 11.26 -0.25 -0.57
C PRO A 61 12.31 0.21 0.45
N GLU A 62 13.35 0.90 -0.02
CA GLU A 62 14.40 1.51 0.81
C GLU A 62 14.07 2.97 1.20
N GLU A 63 12.98 3.50 0.66
CA GLU A 63 12.44 4.82 0.94
C GLU A 63 10.93 4.73 1.21
N SER A 64 10.37 5.77 1.82
CA SER A 64 8.95 5.81 2.11
C SER A 64 8.14 6.09 0.86
N LEU A 65 7.01 5.40 0.70
CA LEU A 65 6.13 5.55 -0.46
C LEU A 65 4.82 6.23 -0.06
N THR A 66 4.41 7.22 -0.84
CA THR A 66 3.09 7.83 -0.73
C THR A 66 2.14 7.16 -1.72
N VAL A 67 0.99 6.74 -1.20
CA VAL A 67 -0.10 6.15 -1.98
C VAL A 67 -1.37 6.98 -1.77
N ASN A 68 -2.07 7.25 -2.86
CA ASN A 68 -3.37 7.88 -2.93
C ASN A 68 -4.43 6.81 -3.13
N MET A 69 -5.61 7.04 -2.56
CA MET A 69 -6.70 6.07 -2.58
C MET A 69 -8.01 6.75 -2.92
N LEU A 70 -8.81 6.09 -3.75
CA LEU A 70 -10.21 6.41 -3.98
C LEU A 70 -11.04 5.21 -3.51
N ILE A 71 -12.00 5.47 -2.63
CA ILE A 71 -12.93 4.48 -2.08
C ILE A 71 -14.31 4.78 -2.67
N VAL A 72 -14.95 3.77 -3.25
CA VAL A 72 -16.26 3.85 -3.94
C VAL A 72 -17.27 2.94 -3.28
#